data_AF-A0A178EA38-F1
#
_entry.id   AF-A0A178EA38-F1
#
_cell.length_a   1.000
_cell.length_b   1.000
_cell.length_c   1.000
_cell.angle_alpha   90.00
_cell.angle_beta   90.00
_cell.angle_gamma   90.00
#
_symmetry.space_group_name_H-M   'P 1'
#
loop_
_entity.id
_entity.type
_entity.pdbx_description
1 polymer ?
#
loop_
_entity_poly.entity_id
_entity_poly.type
_entity_poly.pdbx_seq_one_letter_code
_entity_poly.pdbx_strand_id
1 'polypeptide(L)'
;MTQVFEAGMGSTEDAPEIIGLFLSNGRFKCNEDACARKTFGRAAELRRHITTTHAADKPQFWCHVPSCTRSANIKKKPFSREDKLASHIRNMHED
;
A
#
# COMPACT_ATOMS: atom_id res chain seq x y z
N MET A 1 6.02 -31.29 32.49
CA MET A 1 5.51 -30.12 31.73
C MET A 1 6.38 -29.95 30.49
N THR A 2 5.87 -30.28 29.31
CA THR A 2 6.61 -30.19 28.05
C THR A 2 6.54 -28.75 27.54
N GLN A 3 7.69 -28.10 27.45
CA GLN A 3 7.83 -26.76 26.90
C GLN A 3 7.99 -26.89 25.38
N VAL A 4 6.99 -26.45 24.62
CA VAL A 4 7.08 -26.33 23.16
C VAL A 4 7.66 -24.96 22.82
N PHE A 5 8.79 -24.94 22.10
CA PHE A 5 9.31 -23.76 21.43
C PHE A 5 8.95 -23.90 19.95
N GLU A 6 8.04 -23.06 19.46
CA GLU A 6 7.60 -23.11 18.06
C GLU A 6 8.41 -22.15 17.18
N ALA A 7 9.12 -22.78 16.25
CA ALA A 7 9.39 -22.41 14.85
C ALA A 7 9.74 -20.96 14.51
N GLY A 8 11.01 -20.77 14.15
CA GLY A 8 11.48 -19.63 13.37
C GLY A 8 10.85 -19.58 11.98
N MET A 9 10.32 -18.41 11.63
CA MET A 9 9.93 -18.04 10.26
C MET A 9 11.15 -17.46 9.55
N GLY A 10 11.78 -18.27 8.71
CA GLY A 10 12.83 -17.84 7.80
C GLY A 10 12.27 -16.89 6.75
N SER A 11 12.72 -15.64 6.77
CA SER A 11 12.58 -14.73 5.63
C SER A 11 13.72 -15.04 4.67
N THR A 12 13.52 -16.01 3.79
CA THR A 12 14.44 -16.27 2.69
C THR A 12 14.23 -15.23 1.59
N GLU A 13 15.35 -14.75 1.06
CA GLU A 13 15.49 -14.01 -0.20
C GLU A 13 15.39 -12.48 -0.09
N ASP A 14 16.37 -11.88 0.61
CA ASP A 14 16.79 -10.48 0.45
C ASP A 14 17.51 -10.28 -0.89
N ALA A 15 16.85 -10.65 -1.99
CA ALA A 15 17.25 -10.20 -3.31
C ALA A 15 16.64 -8.80 -3.49
N PRO A 16 17.43 -7.77 -3.87
CA PRO A 16 16.88 -6.44 -4.07
C PRO A 16 15.88 -6.46 -5.22
N GLU A 17 14.58 -6.42 -4.91
CA GLU A 17 13.54 -6.28 -5.93
C GLU A 17 13.68 -4.93 -6.63
N ILE A 18 13.86 -4.96 -7.96
CA ILE A 18 13.98 -3.76 -8.77
C ILE A 18 12.59 -3.12 -8.92
N ILE A 19 12.27 -2.22 -7.99
CA ILE A 19 11.03 -1.44 -8.00
C ILE A 19 11.00 -0.37 -9.10
N GLY A 20 12.16 -0.01 -9.67
CA GLY A 20 12.26 0.98 -10.73
C GLY A 20 13.69 1.39 -11.07
N LEU A 21 13.81 2.25 -12.08
CA LEU A 21 15.07 2.70 -12.66
C LEU A 21 15.31 4.18 -12.33
N PHE A 22 16.56 4.52 -12.03
CA PHE A 22 17.01 5.91 -11.94
C PHE A 22 17.41 6.41 -13.32
N LEU A 23 16.75 7.47 -13.80
CA LEU A 23 17.01 8.09 -15.09
C LEU A 23 18.08 9.17 -14.93
N SER A 24 18.90 9.36 -15.96
CA SER A 24 19.96 10.38 -16.00
C SER A 24 19.46 11.82 -15.82
N ASN A 25 18.17 12.07 -16.04
CA ASN A 25 17.51 13.35 -15.78
C ASN A 25 17.11 13.56 -14.31
N GLY A 26 17.57 12.71 -13.38
CA GLY A 26 17.28 12.80 -11.95
C GLY A 26 15.87 12.33 -11.56
N ARG A 27 15.15 11.65 -12.46
CA ARG A 27 13.80 11.14 -12.21
C ARG A 27 13.82 9.62 -12.01
N PHE A 28 12.77 9.11 -11.39
CA PHE A 28 12.56 7.69 -11.15
C PHE A 28 11.48 7.17 -12.08
N LYS A 29 11.69 6.00 -12.68
CA LYS A 29 10.72 5.33 -13.55
C LYS A 29 10.34 3.98 -12.95
N CYS A 30 9.06 3.62 -13.03
CA CYS A 30 8.62 2.27 -12.68
C CYS A 30 9.22 1.25 -13.67
N ASN A 31 9.58 0.06 -13.18
CA ASN A 31 10.10 -1.02 -14.02
C ASN A 31 9.03 -1.66 -14.93
N GLU A 32 7.76 -1.52 -14.55
CA GLU A 32 6.63 -2.15 -15.23
C GLU A 32 6.24 -1.43 -16.53
N ASP A 33 6.01 -2.20 -17.61
CA ASP A 33 5.66 -1.65 -18.93
C ASP A 33 4.33 -0.87 -18.92
N ALA A 34 3.34 -1.36 -18.16
CA ALA A 34 2.07 -0.68 -17.95
C ALA A 34 2.22 0.73 -17.35
N CYS A 35 3.35 1.00 -16.70
CA CYS A 35 3.68 2.28 -16.08
C CYS A 35 4.82 3.02 -16.78
N ALA A 36 5.19 2.63 -18.01
CA ALA A 36 6.31 3.20 -18.76
C ALA A 36 6.22 4.72 -18.97
N ARG A 37 5.01 5.29 -18.98
CA ARG A 37 4.81 6.75 -19.10
C ARG A 37 4.88 7.50 -17.77
N LYS A 38 4.92 6.81 -16.63
CA LYS A 38 4.96 7.42 -15.30
C LYS A 38 6.40 7.62 -14.85
N THR A 39 6.72 8.88 -14.51
CA THR A 39 8.02 9.27 -13.96
C THR A 39 7.85 10.13 -12.72
N PHE A 40 8.60 9.81 -11.68
CA PHE A 40 8.50 10.43 -10.37
C PHE A 40 9.74 11.29 -10.11
N GLY A 41 9.57 12.42 -9.40
CA GLY A 41 10.70 13.26 -9.01
C GLY A 41 11.46 12.75 -7.78
N ARG A 42 10.90 11.79 -7.03
CA ARG A 42 11.47 11.28 -5.77
C ARG A 42 11.29 9.77 -5.65
N ALA A 43 12.25 9.10 -5.01
CA ALA A 43 12.17 7.67 -4.71
C ALA A 43 10.97 7.30 -3.82
N ALA A 44 10.58 8.17 -2.89
CA ALA A 44 9.41 7.95 -2.03
C ALA A 44 8.09 7.85 -2.83
N GLU A 45 7.94 8.66 -3.87
CA GLU A 45 6.76 8.65 -4.74
C GLU A 45 6.72 7.38 -5.60
N LEU A 46 7.89 6.93 -6.10
CA LEU A 46 8.00 5.64 -6.79
C LEU A 46 7.61 4.49 -5.84
N ARG A 47 8.17 4.43 -4.63
CA ARG A 47 7.82 3.39 -3.64
C ARG A 47 6.32 3.35 -3.39
N ARG A 48 5.70 4.51 -3.16
CA ARG A 48 4.25 4.62 -2.96
C ARG A 48 3.45 4.15 -4.18
N HIS A 49 3.91 4.46 -5.38
CA HIS A 49 3.27 3.97 -6.60
C HIS A 49 3.30 2.44 -6.68
N ILE A 50 4.44 1.82 -6.39
CA ILE A 50 4.58 0.35 -6.36
C ILE A 50 3.67 -0.27 -5.31
N THR A 51 3.68 0.23 -4.06
CA THR A 51 2.86 -0.35 -2.98
C THR A 51 1.35 -0.18 -3.18
N THR A 52 0.91 0.79 -3.98
CA THR A 52 -0.53 1.02 -4.23
C THR A 52 -1.02 0.45 -5.54
N THR A 53 -0.15 0.35 -6.56
CA THR A 53 -0.52 -0.09 -7.91
C THR A 53 -0.11 -1.53 -8.16
N HIS A 54 1.12 -1.88 -7.80
CA HIS A 54 1.75 -3.16 -8.12
C HIS A 54 1.76 -4.15 -6.96
N ALA A 55 1.52 -3.72 -5.72
CA ALA A 55 1.34 -4.65 -4.61
C ALA A 55 0.28 -5.71 -4.94
N ALA A 56 0.62 -6.98 -4.74
CA ALA A 56 -0.32 -8.09 -4.91
C ALA A 56 -1.46 -7.96 -3.91
N ASP A 57 -1.12 -7.67 -2.65
CA ASP A 57 -2.07 -7.37 -1.59
C ASP A 57 -2.22 -5.84 -1.46
N LYS A 58 -3.24 -5.26 -2.11
CA LYS A 58 -3.55 -3.85 -1.91
C LYS A 58 -4.14 -3.70 -0.50
N PRO A 59 -3.55 -2.90 0.39
CA PRO A 59 -4.10 -2.73 1.73
C PRO A 59 -5.49 -2.09 1.63
N GLN A 60 -6.49 -2.82 2.12
CA GLN A 60 -7.88 -2.40 2.12
C GLN A 60 -8.24 -1.84 3.49
N PHE A 61 -8.43 -0.53 3.56
CA PHE A 61 -8.84 0.16 4.77
C PHE A 61 -10.35 0.41 4.72
N TRP A 62 -11.06 -0.10 5.72
CA TRP A 62 -12.50 0.03 5.85
C TRP A 62 -12.87 1.04 6.93
N CYS A 63 -14.00 1.72 6.76
CA CYS A 63 -14.51 2.57 7.83
C CYS A 63 -15.14 1.71 8.94
N HIS A 64 -14.73 1.94 10.19
CA HIS A 64 -15.25 1.23 11.36
C HIS A 64 -16.70 1.62 11.71
N VAL A 65 -17.20 2.76 11.23
CA VAL A 65 -18.57 3.23 11.51
C VAL A 65 -19.58 2.35 10.75
N PRO A 66 -20.46 1.59 11.43
CA PRO A 66 -21.31 0.58 10.80
C PRO A 66 -22.37 1.17 9.86
N SER A 67 -22.84 2.39 10.12
CA SER A 67 -23.78 3.14 9.27
C SER A 67 -23.09 3.84 8.08
N CYS A 68 -21.76 3.87 8.03
CA CYS A 68 -21.03 4.51 6.95
C CYS A 68 -21.11 3.68 5.68
N THR A 69 -21.40 4.32 4.55
CA THR A 69 -21.48 3.62 3.28
C THR A 69 -20.14 3.03 2.82
N ARG A 70 -19.02 3.46 3.40
CA ARG A 70 -17.66 2.92 3.16
C ARG A 70 -17.21 1.90 4.23
N SER A 71 -18.13 1.44 5.06
CA SER A 71 -17.87 0.37 6.03
C SER A 71 -17.81 -1.00 5.37
N ALA A 72 -17.10 -1.93 6.01
CA ALA A 72 -17.06 -3.33 5.63
C ALA A 72 -18.46 -3.97 5.58
N ASN A 73 -19.41 -3.48 6.40
CA ASN A 73 -20.78 -3.97 6.47
C ASN A 73 -21.62 -3.64 5.22
N ILE A 74 -21.46 -2.43 4.67
CA ILE A 74 -22.25 -1.94 3.51
C ILE A 74 -21.59 -2.34 2.17
N LYS A 75 -20.38 -2.94 2.20
CA LYS A 75 -19.64 -3.47 1.04
C LYS A 75 -19.49 -2.51 -0.15
N LYS A 76 -19.16 -1.22 0.08
CA LYS A 76 -18.66 -0.33 -1.01
C LYS A 76 -17.15 -0.49 -1.22
N LYS A 77 -16.56 0.34 -2.09
CA LYS A 77 -15.13 0.36 -2.39
C LYS A 77 -14.28 0.78 -1.16
N PRO A 78 -13.33 -0.06 -0.71
CA PRO A 78 -12.43 0.26 0.41
C PRO A 78 -11.46 1.39 0.05
N PHE A 79 -10.89 2.01 1.07
CA PHE A 79 -9.80 2.95 0.89
C PHE A 79 -8.50 2.17 0.66
N SER A 80 -7.68 2.62 -0.29
CA SER A 80 -6.39 2.00 -0.57
C SER A 80 -5.25 2.56 0.29
N ARG A 81 -5.55 3.53 1.18
CA ARG A 81 -4.57 4.24 2.02
C ARG A 81 -5.21 4.71 3.33
N GLU A 82 -4.45 4.65 4.41
CA GLU A 82 -4.88 5.06 5.76
C GLU A 82 -5.16 6.56 5.87
N ASP A 83 -4.36 7.44 5.25
CA ASP A 83 -4.59 8.89 5.30
C ASP A 83 -5.95 9.30 4.71
N LYS A 84 -6.42 8.55 3.69
CA LYS A 84 -7.74 8.77 3.11
C LYS A 84 -8.85 8.29 4.03
N LEU A 85 -8.63 7.20 4.76
CA LEU A 85 -9.57 6.75 5.79
C LEU A 85 -9.62 7.75 6.96
N ALA A 86 -8.46 8.17 7.48
CA ALA A 86 -8.38 9.14 8.58
C ALA A 86 -9.05 10.47 8.21
N SER A 87 -8.76 11.00 7.02
CA SER A 87 -9.42 12.19 6.50
C SER A 87 -10.93 11.99 6.32
N HIS A 88 -11.37 10.82 5.84
CA HIS A 88 -12.79 10.50 5.73
C HIS A 88 -13.48 10.48 7.10
N ILE A 89 -12.87 9.85 8.10
CA ILE A 89 -13.40 9.80 9.47
C ILE A 89 -13.50 11.21 10.03
N ARG A 90 -12.44 12.01 9.88
CA ARG A 90 -12.42 13.38 10.36
C ARG A 90 -13.49 14.28 9.74
N ASN A 91 -13.77 14.12 8.45
CA ASN A 91 -14.73 15.00 7.77
C ASN A 91 -16.18 14.51 7.85
N MET A 92 -16.40 13.20 8.03
CA MET A 92 -17.73 12.59 7.96
C MET A 92 -18.25 12.08 9.31
N HIS A 93 -17.37 11.86 10.29
CA HIS A 93 -17.69 11.22 11.58
C HIS A 93 -17.06 11.94 12.79
N GLU A 94 -16.43 13.11 12.60
CA GLU A 94 -16.01 13.99 13.71
C GLU A 94 -17.22 14.89 14.05
N ASP A 95 -17.67 14.84 15.31
CA ASP A 95 -18.64 15.76 15.93
C ASP A 95 -17.88 16.79 16.77
#